data_AF-A0A7K0GNH7-F1
#
_entry.id   AF-A0A7K0GNH7-F1
#
_cell.length_a   1.000
_cell.length_b   1.000
_cell.length_c   1.000
_cell.angle_alpha   90.00
_cell.angle_beta   90.00
_cell.angle_gamma   90.00
#
_symmetry.space_group_name_H-M   'P 1'
#
loop_
_entity.id
_entity.type
_entity.pdbx_description
1 polymer ?
#
loop_
_entity_poly.entity_id
_entity_poly.type
_entity_poly.pdbx_seq_one_letter_code
_entity_poly.pdbx_strand_id
1 'polypeptide(L)'
;MKETRPCLHCQSLPELRTDNKDDRFWFMFICPTCQHHAGAHLYESVALHWWNKVNEEQRPCLGCHGQPRVKYSKLRDMWTLQCTGCGYVNHWSHT
;
A
#
# COMPACT_ATOMS: atom_id res chain seq x y z
N MET A 1 -10.88 18.26 0.97
CA MET A 1 -9.74 17.77 1.78
C MET A 1 -9.31 16.44 1.16
N LYS A 2 -8.01 16.18 0.93
CA LYS A 2 -7.60 14.89 0.36
C LYS A 2 -7.69 13.83 1.47
N GLU A 3 -8.76 13.05 1.48
CA GLU A 3 -9.01 12.05 2.51
C GLU A 3 -7.98 10.90 2.44
N THR A 4 -7.41 10.55 3.59
CA THR A 4 -6.57 9.36 3.81
C THR A 4 -7.46 8.13 3.96
N ARG A 5 -7.22 7.10 3.14
CA ARG A 5 -7.94 5.82 3.25
C ARG A 5 -7.46 5.03 4.48
N PRO A 6 -8.32 4.25 5.13
CA PRO A 6 -7.90 3.30 6.15
C PRO A 6 -7.07 2.17 5.55
N CYS A 7 -6.29 1.47 6.38
CA CYS A 7 -5.53 0.31 5.96
C CYS A 7 -6.46 -0.82 5.49
N LEU A 8 -6.19 -1.37 4.30
CA LEU A 8 -6.97 -2.44 3.69
C LEU A 8 -7.03 -3.72 4.56
N HIS A 9 -6.03 -3.93 5.42
CA HIS A 9 -5.89 -5.14 6.23
C HIS A 9 -6.64 -5.06 7.56
N CYS A 10 -6.53 -3.95 8.28
CA CYS A 10 -7.03 -3.82 9.65
C CYS A 10 -7.95 -2.60 9.85
N GLN A 11 -8.22 -1.83 8.80
CA GLN A 11 -9.11 -0.66 8.81
C GLN A 11 -8.65 0.52 9.69
N SER A 12 -7.45 0.47 10.26
CA SER A 12 -6.87 1.59 11.01
C SER A 12 -6.47 2.74 10.08
N LEU A 13 -6.67 3.99 10.51
CA LEU A 13 -6.13 5.15 9.80
C LEU A 13 -4.59 5.15 9.86
N PRO A 14 -3.90 5.63 8.81
CA PRO A 14 -2.45 5.72 8.82
C PRO A 14 -1.95 6.86 9.70
N GLU A 15 -0.70 6.74 10.11
CA GLU A 15 0.10 7.83 10.66
C GLU A 15 1.13 8.28 9.62
N LEU A 16 1.36 9.60 9.53
CA LEU A 16 2.45 10.13 8.73
C LEU A 16 3.75 10.02 9.54
N ARG A 17 4.73 9.31 9.00
CA ARG A 17 6.11 9.32 9.46
C ARG A 17 6.99 10.08 8.48
N THR A 18 8.00 10.73 9.06
CA THR A 18 9.09 11.34 8.29
C THR A 18 10.40 10.69 8.69
N ASP A 19 11.24 10.41 7.71
CA ASP A 19 12.60 9.94 7.92
C ASP A 19 13.57 10.87 7.20
N ASN A 20 14.72 11.11 7.82
CA ASN A 20 15.74 11.99 7.27
C ASN A 20 16.90 11.12 6.78
N LYS A 21 16.87 10.81 5.48
CA LYS A 21 17.82 9.91 4.84
C LYS A 21 18.47 10.61 3.66
N ASP A 22 19.80 10.58 3.64
CA ASP A 22 20.62 11.21 2.60
C ASP A 22 20.33 12.72 2.45
N ASP A 23 20.28 13.45 3.58
CA ASP A 23 19.96 14.89 3.67
C ASP A 23 18.62 15.30 3.05
N ARG A 24 17.68 14.36 2.94
CA ARG A 24 16.34 14.57 2.39
C ARG A 24 15.28 14.04 3.33
N PHE A 25 14.19 14.80 3.47
CA PHE A 25 12.99 14.35 4.16
C PHE A 25 12.18 13.42 3.27
N TRP A 26 11.93 12.22 3.77
CA TRP A 26 11.07 11.23 3.15
C TRP A 26 9.78 11.11 3.95
N PHE A 27 8.65 11.23 3.26
CA PHE A 27 7.32 11.08 3.81
C PHE A 27 6.80 9.67 3.58
N MET A 28 6.21 9.08 4.60
CA MET A 28 5.67 7.73 4.55
C MET A 28 4.41 7.62 5.41
N PHE A 29 3.30 7.19 4.83
CA PHE A 29 2.11 6.82 5.58
C PHE A 29 2.22 5.35 5.99
N ILE A 30 2.11 5.08 7.29
CA ILE A 30 2.25 3.75 7.88
C ILE A 30 1.03 3.40 8.72
N CYS A 31 0.58 2.16 8.65
CA CYS A 31 -0.43 1.63 9.56
C CYS A 31 0.18 1.42 10.96
N PRO A 32 -0.38 2.01 12.03
CA PRO A 32 0.16 1.81 13.38
C PRO A 32 0.01 0.35 13.86
N THR A 33 -1.01 -0.36 13.37
CA THR A 33 -1.33 -1.74 13.79
C THR A 33 -0.51 -2.78 13.02
N CYS A 34 -0.57 -2.73 11.69
CA CYS A 34 0.07 -3.74 10.84
C CYS A 34 1.50 -3.38 10.43
N GLN A 35 1.95 -2.16 10.74
CA GLN A 35 3.21 -1.56 10.25
C GLN A 35 3.34 -1.51 8.72
N HIS A 36 2.29 -1.87 7.96
CA HIS A 36 2.30 -1.78 6.50
C HIS A 36 2.34 -0.33 6.06
N HIS A 37 3.14 -0.07 5.03
CA HIS A 37 3.28 1.25 4.45
C HIS A 37 3.37 1.17 2.92
N ALA A 38 3.04 2.28 2.27
CA ALA A 38 3.46 2.49 0.90
C ALA A 38 4.94 2.89 0.86
N GLY A 39 5.56 2.90 -0.32
CA GLY A 39 6.93 3.39 -0.46
C GLY A 39 7.08 4.80 0.09
N ALA A 40 8.25 5.09 0.68
CA ALA A 40 8.57 6.44 1.13
C ALA A 40 8.81 7.36 -0.09
N HIS A 41 8.40 8.63 -0.01
CA HIS A 41 8.53 9.60 -1.09
C HIS A 41 8.99 10.97 -0.61
N LEU A 42 9.65 11.73 -1.49
CA LEU A 42 10.15 13.09 -1.19
C LEU A 42 9.05 14.14 -0.98
N TYR A 43 7.81 13.84 -1.34
CA TYR A 43 6.68 14.75 -1.20
C TYR A 43 5.52 14.05 -0.48
N GLU A 44 4.97 14.68 0.55
CA GLU A 44 3.84 14.15 1.33
C GLU A 44 2.64 13.79 0.43
N SER A 45 2.33 14.63 -0.57
CA SER A 45 1.23 14.40 -1.50
C SER A 45 1.40 13.14 -2.34
N VAL A 46 2.64 12.79 -2.68
CA VAL A 46 2.99 11.56 -3.42
C VAL A 46 2.91 10.35 -2.49
N ALA A 47 3.41 10.48 -1.26
CA ALA A 47 3.26 9.44 -0.24
C ALA A 47 1.79 9.13 0.05
N LEU A 48 0.95 10.16 0.17
CA LEU A 48 -0.50 10.02 0.33
C LEU A 48 -1.16 9.36 -0.89
N HIS A 49 -0.77 9.76 -2.10
CA HIS A 49 -1.29 9.15 -3.33
C HIS A 49 -1.02 7.64 -3.36
N TRP A 50 0.21 7.23 -3.07
CA TRP A 50 0.58 5.82 -3.05
C TRP A 50 -0.10 5.05 -1.92
N TRP A 51 -0.19 5.64 -0.72
CA TRP A 51 -0.97 5.07 0.38
C TRP A 51 -2.43 4.82 -0.02
N ASN A 52 -3.10 5.82 -0.60
CA ASN A 52 -4.48 5.68 -1.03
C ASN A 52 -4.64 4.66 -2.16
N LYS A 53 -3.65 4.54 -3.05
CA LYS A 53 -3.68 3.57 -4.15
C LYS A 53 -3.57 2.13 -3.65
N VAL A 54 -2.64 1.84 -2.72
CA VAL A 54 -2.49 0.46 -2.18
C VAL A 54 -3.65 0.05 -1.27
N ASN A 55 -4.38 1.02 -0.73
CA ASN A 55 -5.58 0.82 0.09
C ASN A 55 -6.89 1.14 -0.67
N GLU A 56 -6.87 1.21 -2.01
CA GLU A 56 -8.09 1.38 -2.80
C GLU A 56 -8.96 0.12 -2.71
N GLU A 57 -10.26 0.29 -2.94
CA GLU A 57 -11.18 -0.82 -3.12
C GLU A 57 -10.68 -1.76 -4.23
N GLN A 58 -10.66 -3.03 -3.91
CA GLN A 58 -10.16 -4.08 -4.77
C GLN A 58 -11.11 -4.31 -5.94
N ARG A 59 -10.64 -4.06 -7.17
CA ARG A 59 -11.41 -4.31 -8.39
C ARG A 59 -11.09 -5.68 -8.97
N PRO A 60 -12.06 -6.34 -9.65
CA PRO A 60 -11.80 -7.56 -10.40
C PRO A 60 -10.65 -7.35 -11.39
N CYS A 61 -9.83 -8.38 -11.58
CA CYS A 61 -8.78 -8.31 -12.58
C CYS A 61 -9.38 -8.17 -13.99
N LEU A 62 -8.86 -7.22 -14.78
CA LEU A 62 -9.41 -6.88 -16.10
C LEU A 62 -9.36 -8.03 -17.12
N GLY A 63 -8.51 -9.04 -16.92
CA GLY A 63 -8.40 -10.20 -17.81
C GLY A 63 -9.25 -11.39 -17.34
N CYS A 64 -8.85 -12.02 -16.21
CA CYS A 64 -9.53 -13.20 -15.64
C CYS A 64 -10.93 -12.91 -15.09
N HIS A 65 -11.27 -11.64 -14.80
CA HIS A 65 -12.39 -11.22 -13.95
C HIS A 65 -12.38 -11.83 -12.53
N GLY A 66 -11.31 -12.55 -12.16
CA GLY A 66 -11.15 -13.12 -10.84
C GLY A 66 -10.96 -12.01 -9.80
N GLN A 67 -11.54 -12.23 -8.62
CA GLN A 67 -11.41 -11.30 -7.51
C GLN A 67 -9.96 -11.30 -7.02
N PRO A 68 -9.34 -10.13 -6.82
CA PRO A 68 -8.03 -10.08 -6.19
C PRO A 68 -8.14 -10.52 -4.73
N ARG A 69 -7.02 -11.01 -4.20
CA ARG A 69 -6.83 -11.23 -2.77
C ARG A 69 -5.54 -10.61 -2.32
N VAL A 70 -5.51 -10.19 -1.07
CA VAL A 70 -4.26 -9.79 -0.42
C VAL A 70 -3.43 -11.03 -0.09
N LYS A 71 -2.16 -11.01 -0.45
CA LYS A 71 -1.22 -12.11 -0.22
C LYS A 71 0.14 -11.56 0.21
N TYR A 72 0.64 -12.11 1.32
CA TYR A 72 2.02 -11.87 1.76
C TYR A 72 2.99 -12.71 0.93
N SER A 73 4.01 -12.04 0.37
CA SER A 73 5.10 -12.67 -0.38
C SER A 73 6.33 -12.77 0.50
N LYS A 74 6.62 -13.98 1.01
CA LYS A 74 7.84 -14.24 1.81
C LYS A 74 9.12 -13.92 1.04
N LEU A 75 9.15 -14.18 -0.27
CA LEU A 75 10.34 -13.94 -1.11
C LEU A 75 10.71 -12.46 -1.21
N ARG A 76 9.70 -11.58 -1.18
CA ARG A 76 9.89 -10.13 -1.35
C ARG A 76 9.68 -9.35 -0.06
N ASP A 77 9.36 -10.06 1.03
CA ASP A 77 8.99 -9.51 2.33
C ASP A 77 8.00 -8.34 2.20
N MET A 78 6.88 -8.57 1.51
CA MET A 78 5.90 -7.52 1.20
C MET A 78 4.51 -8.08 0.93
N TRP A 79 3.51 -7.23 1.12
CA TRP A 79 2.13 -7.54 0.78
C TRP A 79 1.81 -7.14 -0.66
N THR A 80 1.03 -7.99 -1.30
CA THR A 80 0.69 -7.86 -2.72
C THR A 80 -0.77 -8.20 -2.97
N LEU A 81 -1.34 -7.61 -4.02
CA LEU A 81 -2.64 -8.03 -4.56
C LEU A 81 -2.44 -9.04 -5.69
N GLN A 82 -3.09 -10.20 -5.58
CA GLN A 82 -3.02 -11.30 -6.56
C GLN A 82 -4.42 -11.64 -7.12
N CYS A 83 -4.62 -11.72 -8.45
CA CYS A 83 -5.85 -12.29 -9.06
C CYS A 83 -5.96 -13.77 -8.66
N THR A 84 -7.12 -14.17 -8.13
CA THR A 84 -7.42 -15.58 -7.83
C THR A 84 -7.63 -16.46 -9.06
N GLY A 85 -7.97 -15.87 -10.21
CA GLY A 85 -8.14 -16.56 -11.50
C GLY A 85 -6.83 -16.81 -12.24
N CYS A 86 -6.14 -15.75 -12.70
CA CYS A 86 -4.91 -15.88 -13.51
C CYS A 86 -3.60 -15.76 -12.72
N GLY A 87 -3.64 -15.45 -11.43
CA GLY A 87 -2.45 -15.30 -10.60
C GLY A 87 -1.66 -14.00 -10.77
N TYR A 88 -2.10 -13.07 -11.63
CA TYR A 88 -1.45 -11.76 -11.84
C TYR A 88 -1.32 -10.94 -10.56
N VAL A 89 -0.23 -10.17 -10.41
CA VAL A 89 0.11 -9.40 -9.20
C VAL A 89 0.32 -7.92 -9.54
N ASN A 90 -0.39 -6.99 -8.90
CA ASN A 90 -0.46 -5.59 -9.39
C ASN A 90 -0.23 -4.45 -8.39
N HIS A 91 0.00 -4.70 -7.09
CA HIS A 91 0.25 -3.65 -6.11
C HIS A 91 1.25 -4.09 -5.04
N TRP A 92 2.04 -3.14 -4.53
CA TRP A 92 3.13 -3.37 -3.57
C TRP A 92 2.92 -2.49 -2.32
N SER A 93 2.93 -3.08 -1.13
CA SER A 93 3.13 -2.38 0.14
C SER A 93 4.28 -3.04 0.90
N HIS A 94 5.25 -2.22 1.30
CA HIS A 94 6.40 -2.68 2.11
C HIS A 94 5.98 -2.79 3.58
N THR A 95 6.65 -3.68 4.31
CA THR A 95 6.53 -3.89 5.76
C THR A 95 7.64 -3.19 6.51
#